data_AF-A0A0T6Y9U9-F1
#
_entry.id   AF-A0A0T6Y9U9-F1
#
_cell.length_a   1.000
_cell.length_b   1.000
_cell.length_c   1.000
_cell.angle_alpha   90.00
_cell.angle_beta   90.00
_cell.angle_gamma   90.00
#
_symmetry.space_group_name_H-M   'P 1'
#
loop_
_entity.id
_entity.type
_entity.pdbx_description
1 polymer ?
#
loop_
_entity_poly.entity_id
_entity_poly.type
_entity_poly.pdbx_seq_one_letter_code
_entity_poly.pdbx_strand_id
1 'polypeptide(L)'
;MLLIGRPVVALRRWLEVADIKDGPVFRRIDQWGNINRRALTPQSVNLILKGRCKQAGLDPILFSAHGLRSGYLTEAANRGIPLPEAMQQSLHKSVTQAARYYNDTERNQGRAARLVI
;
A
#
# COMPACT_ATOMS: atom_id res chain seq x y z
N MET A 1 -10.62 -1.32 -8.13
CA MET A 1 -9.20 -0.90 -7.99
C MET A 1 -8.58 -0.88 -9.37
N LEU A 2 -8.11 0.29 -9.79
CA LEU A 2 -7.45 0.51 -11.07
C LEU A 2 -5.93 0.60 -10.82
N LEU A 3 -5.14 -0.10 -11.63
CA LEU A 3 -3.68 -0.08 -11.53
C LEU A 3 -3.12 0.68 -12.73
N ILE A 4 -2.32 1.71 -12.48
CA ILE A 4 -1.65 2.52 -13.52
C ILE A 4 -0.19 2.75 -13.17
N GLY A 5 0.62 3.01 -14.18
CA GLY A 5 2.03 3.42 -14.04
C GLY A 5 2.98 2.29 -13.64
N ARG A 6 4.04 2.64 -12.89
CA ARG A 6 5.16 1.75 -12.53
C ARG A 6 4.73 0.40 -11.90
N PRO A 7 3.71 0.33 -11.03
CA PRO A 7 3.24 -0.95 -10.49
C PRO A 7 2.75 -1.93 -11.57
N VAL A 8 2.10 -1.44 -12.63
CA VAL A 8 1.64 -2.28 -13.75
C VAL A 8 2.84 -2.87 -14.49
N VAL A 9 3.87 -2.07 -14.75
CA VAL A 9 5.09 -2.51 -15.42
C VAL A 9 5.81 -3.58 -14.59
N ALA A 10 5.96 -3.34 -13.29
CA ALA A 10 6.58 -4.30 -12.37
C ALA A 10 5.77 -5.61 -12.29
N LEU A 11 4.44 -5.52 -12.21
CA LEU A 11 3.57 -6.69 -12.18
C LEU A 11 3.64 -7.50 -13.47
N ARG A 12 3.61 -6.84 -14.64
CA ARG A 12 3.72 -7.51 -15.94
C ARG A 12 5.05 -8.26 -16.07
N ARG A 13 6.16 -7.60 -15.73
CA ARG A 13 7.49 -8.22 -15.72
C ARG A 13 7.55 -9.41 -14.76
N TRP A 14 6.91 -9.31 -13.59
CA TRP A 14 6.85 -10.43 -12.65
C TRP A 14 6.06 -11.61 -13.21
N LEU A 15 4.87 -11.39 -13.77
CA LEU A 15 4.05 -12.44 -14.37
C LEU A 15 4.78 -13.17 -15.51
N GLU A 16 5.57 -12.44 -16.29
CA GLU A 16 6.40 -12.99 -17.37
C GLU A 16 7.55 -13.85 -16.82
N VAL A 17 8.39 -13.30 -15.93
CA VAL A 17 9.54 -14.01 -15.36
C VAL A 17 9.13 -15.22 -14.53
N ALA A 18 7.97 -15.15 -13.85
CA ALA A 18 7.45 -16.23 -13.02
C ALA A 18 6.57 -17.23 -13.78
N ASP A 19 6.39 -17.03 -15.10
CA ASP A 19 5.51 -17.78 -16.00
C ASP A 19 4.15 -18.14 -15.37
N ILE A 20 3.46 -17.12 -14.86
CA ILE A 20 2.19 -17.29 -14.16
C ILE A 20 1.04 -17.17 -15.16
N LYS A 21 0.34 -18.28 -15.41
CA LYS A 21 -0.92 -18.30 -16.18
C LYS A 21 -2.15 -18.37 -15.30
N ASP A 22 -2.02 -19.03 -14.14
CA ASP A 22 -3.10 -19.23 -13.17
C ASP A 22 -2.57 -19.28 -11.73
N GLY A 23 -3.49 -19.30 -10.77
CA GLY A 23 -3.19 -19.42 -9.35
C GLY A 23 -2.64 -18.14 -8.71
N PRO A 24 -1.86 -18.26 -7.62
CA PRO A 24 -1.38 -17.09 -6.88
C PRO A 24 -0.42 -16.25 -7.71
N VAL A 25 -0.67 -14.94 -7.76
CA VAL A 25 0.19 -13.97 -8.44
C VAL A 25 1.50 -13.78 -7.68
N PHE A 26 1.44 -13.62 -6.35
CA PHE A 26 2.65 -13.49 -5.53
C PHE A 26 3.05 -14.85 -4.99
N ARG A 27 4.15 -15.39 -5.54
CA ARG A 27 4.65 -16.74 -5.27
C ARG A 27 5.90 -16.72 -4.41
N ARG A 28 6.10 -17.76 -3.61
CA ARG A 28 7.33 -17.92 -2.82
C ARG A 28 8.54 -18.15 -3.74
N ILE A 29 9.65 -17.51 -3.38
CA ILE A 29 10.96 -17.71 -4.00
C ILE A 29 11.87 -18.33 -2.94
N ASP A 30 12.57 -19.41 -3.27
CA ASP A 30 13.56 -20.01 -2.36
C ASP A 30 14.93 -19.32 -2.45
N GLN A 31 15.88 -19.77 -1.63
CA GLN A 31 17.23 -19.18 -1.57
C GLN A 31 18.05 -19.38 -2.86
N TRP A 32 17.67 -20.31 -3.72
CA TRP A 32 18.32 -20.58 -5.00
C TRP A 32 17.64 -19.86 -6.18
N GLY A 33 16.58 -19.10 -5.91
CA GLY A 33 15.83 -18.34 -6.91
C GLY A 33 14.68 -19.10 -7.56
N ASN A 34 14.34 -20.31 -7.10
CA ASN A 34 13.24 -21.07 -7.69
C ASN A 34 11.89 -20.51 -7.25
N ILE A 35 10.97 -20.38 -8.21
CA ILE A 35 9.62 -19.85 -7.98
C ILE A 35 8.66 -21.00 -7.72
N ASN A 36 8.09 -21.05 -6.52
CA ASN A 36 7.17 -22.09 -6.10
C ASN A 36 5.72 -21.79 -6.55
N ARG A 37 4.87 -22.81 -6.73
CA ARG A 37 3.44 -22.63 -7.02
C ARG A 37 2.62 -22.10 -5.83
N ARG A 38 3.16 -22.16 -4.61
CA ARG A 38 2.51 -21.67 -3.39
C ARG A 38 2.55 -20.15 -3.30
N ALA A 39 1.45 -19.60 -2.80
CA ALA A 39 1.34 -18.18 -2.49
C ALA A 39 2.36 -17.73 -1.43
N LEU A 40 2.77 -16.46 -1.49
CA LEU A 40 3.39 -15.81 -0.35
C LEU A 40 2.43 -15.74 0.83
N THR A 41 2.98 -15.85 2.04
CA THR A 41 2.21 -15.62 3.25
C THR A 41 2.11 -14.10 3.53
N PRO A 42 1.08 -13.64 4.26
CA PRO A 42 1.00 -12.24 4.70
C PRO A 42 2.25 -11.78 5.46
N GLN A 43 2.84 -12.66 6.28
CA GLN A 43 4.09 -12.37 6.99
C GLN A 43 5.26 -12.16 6.04
N SER A 44 5.39 -12.98 4.99
CA SER A 44 6.44 -12.80 3.99
C SER A 44 6.34 -11.46 3.27
N VAL A 45 5.14 -10.98 2.95
CA VAL A 45 4.94 -9.65 2.37
C VAL A 45 5.47 -8.56 3.30
N ASN A 46 5.16 -8.65 4.60
CA ASN A 46 5.64 -7.69 5.59
C ASN A 46 7.17 -7.71 5.74
N LEU A 47 7.79 -8.89 5.72
CA LEU A 47 9.25 -9.04 5.78
C LEU A 47 9.93 -8.48 4.53
N ILE A 48 9.36 -8.71 3.33
CA ILE A 48 9.85 -8.13 2.08
C ILE A 48 9.81 -6.61 2.17
N LEU A 49 8.68 -6.03 2.61
CA LEU A 49 8.56 -4.58 2.78
C LEU A 49 9.64 -4.05 3.71
N LYS A 50 9.80 -4.64 4.91
CA LYS A 50 10.82 -4.22 5.87
C LYS A 50 12.24 -4.30 5.30
N GLY A 51 12.53 -5.35 4.53
CA GLY A 51 13.80 -5.48 3.81
C GLY A 51 14.01 -4.34 2.80
N ARG A 52 12.97 -3.96 2.04
CA ARG A 52 13.04 -2.83 1.10
C ARG A 52 13.17 -1.49 1.80
N CYS A 53 12.47 -1.27 2.91
CA CYS A 53 12.63 -0.07 3.74
C CYS A 53 14.09 0.09 4.19
N LYS A 54 14.69 -0.99 4.72
CA LYS A 54 16.10 -1.00 5.13
C LYS A 54 17.04 -0.66 3.96
N GLN A 55 16.82 -1.26 2.80
CA GLN A 55 17.61 -0.98 1.58
C GLN A 55 17.48 0.47 1.11
N ALA A 56 16.35 1.11 1.36
CA ALA A 56 16.10 2.51 1.05
C ALA A 56 16.58 3.49 2.13
N GLY A 57 17.25 3.01 3.20
CA GLY A 57 17.70 3.86 4.31
C GLY A 57 16.59 4.29 5.28
N LEU A 58 15.42 3.64 5.23
CA LEU A 58 14.29 3.90 6.12
C LEU A 58 14.33 2.96 7.33
N ASP A 59 13.85 3.43 8.48
CA ASP A 59 13.67 2.58 9.67
C ASP A 59 12.51 1.58 9.47
N PRO A 60 12.77 0.27 9.34
CA PRO A 60 11.73 -0.73 9.09
C PRO A 60 10.73 -0.92 10.24
N ILE A 61 11.01 -0.41 11.45
CA ILE A 61 10.08 -0.45 12.58
C ILE A 61 8.86 0.42 12.29
N LEU A 62 9.05 1.53 11.57
CA LEU A 62 8.01 2.50 11.22
C LEU A 62 7.09 2.03 10.08
N PHE A 63 7.41 0.91 9.42
CA PHE A 63 6.67 0.42 8.26
C PHE A 63 6.09 -0.98 8.48
N SER A 64 4.87 -1.16 7.99
CA SER A 64 4.21 -2.47 7.92
C SER A 64 3.36 -2.57 6.66
N ALA A 65 3.12 -3.80 6.19
CA ALA A 65 2.26 -4.06 5.03
C ALA A 65 0.84 -3.52 5.25
N HIS A 66 0.32 -3.64 6.48
CA HIS A 66 -0.97 -3.05 6.84
C HIS A 66 -0.93 -1.52 6.80
N GLY A 67 0.15 -0.92 7.32
CA GLY A 67 0.36 0.52 7.37
C GLY A 67 0.39 1.19 5.99
N LEU A 68 0.78 0.49 4.93
CA LEU A 68 0.72 1.02 3.56
C LEU A 68 -0.72 1.36 3.14
N ARG A 69 -1.70 0.56 3.58
CA ARG A 69 -3.11 0.77 3.21
C ARG A 69 -3.70 1.99 3.90
N SER A 70 -3.40 2.18 5.18
CA SER A 70 -3.79 3.40 5.91
C SER A 70 -3.03 4.62 5.40
N GLY A 71 -1.72 4.48 5.12
CA GLY A 71 -0.90 5.53 4.56
C GLY A 71 -1.40 6.04 3.21
N TYR A 72 -1.97 5.16 2.38
CA TYR A 72 -2.65 5.58 1.16
C TYR A 72 -3.81 6.55 1.43
N LEU A 73 -4.66 6.29 2.43
CA LEU A 73 -5.78 7.18 2.76
C LEU A 73 -5.28 8.52 3.30
N THR A 74 -4.27 8.51 4.16
CA THR A 74 -3.64 9.73 4.67
C THR A 74 -3.04 10.56 3.52
N GLU A 75 -2.35 9.92 2.58
CA GLU A 75 -1.77 10.62 1.43
C GLU A 75 -2.84 11.15 0.47
N ALA A 76 -3.92 10.38 0.25
CA ALA A 76 -5.05 10.84 -0.54
C ALA A 76 -5.70 12.08 0.07
N ALA A 77 -5.88 12.11 1.39
CA ALA A 77 -6.38 13.26 2.12
C ALA A 77 -5.45 14.47 2.01
N ASN A 78 -4.14 14.28 2.18
CA ASN A 78 -3.14 15.34 2.01
C ASN A 78 -3.17 15.98 0.62
N ARG A 79 -3.54 15.21 -0.42
CA ARG A 79 -3.68 15.67 -1.80
C ARG A 79 -5.07 16.22 -2.13
N GLY A 80 -5.98 16.27 -1.16
CA GLY A 80 -7.36 16.73 -1.36
C GLY A 80 -8.21 15.79 -2.22
N ILE A 81 -7.82 14.52 -2.37
CA ILE A 81 -8.61 13.52 -3.10
C ILE A 81 -9.87 13.21 -2.29
N PRO A 82 -11.08 13.27 -2.86
CA PRO A 82 -12.31 12.97 -2.13
C PRO A 82 -12.32 11.58 -1.49
N LEU A 83 -12.82 11.49 -0.24
CA LEU A 83 -12.88 10.24 0.50
C LEU A 83 -13.56 9.08 -0.27
N PRO A 84 -14.72 9.27 -0.95
CA PRO A 84 -15.35 8.20 -1.71
C PRO A 84 -14.45 7.61 -2.81
N GLU A 85 -13.70 8.47 -3.51
CA GLU A 85 -12.76 8.07 -4.57
C GLU A 85 -11.59 7.27 -3.97
N ALA A 86 -10.99 7.76 -2.88
CA ALA A 86 -9.93 7.07 -2.18
C ALA A 86 -10.38 5.72 -1.61
N MET A 87 -11.61 5.62 -1.10
CA MET A 87 -12.21 4.37 -0.64
C MET A 87 -12.44 3.37 -1.78
N GLN A 88 -12.90 3.83 -2.95
CA GLN A 88 -13.10 2.97 -4.12
C GLN A 88 -11.77 2.35 -4.59
N GLN A 89 -10.68 3.11 -4.54
CA GLN A 89 -9.36 2.59 -4.91
C GLN A 89 -8.77 1.65 -3.84
N SER A 90 -8.88 2.02 -2.57
CA SER A 90 -8.34 1.27 -1.44
C SER A 90 -9.23 0.12 -0.95
N LEU A 91 -10.42 -0.04 -1.53
CA LEU A 91 -11.44 -1.05 -1.20
C LEU A 91 -11.87 -1.02 0.28
N HIS A 92 -11.80 0.13 0.94
CA HIS A 92 -12.34 0.27 2.29
C HIS A 92 -13.86 0.23 2.24
N LYS A 93 -14.47 -0.59 3.11
CA LYS A 93 -15.92 -0.73 3.20
C LYS A 93 -16.56 0.22 4.21
N SER A 94 -15.83 0.54 5.29
CA SER A 94 -16.31 1.40 6.36
C SER A 94 -15.87 2.84 6.11
N VAL A 95 -16.85 3.72 5.88
CA VAL A 95 -16.62 5.17 5.79
C VAL A 95 -16.09 5.71 7.11
N THR A 96 -16.66 5.27 8.24
CA THR A 96 -16.26 5.74 9.57
C THR A 96 -14.80 5.40 9.90
N GLN A 97 -14.32 4.23 9.50
CA GLN A 97 -12.91 3.87 9.66
C GLN A 97 -12.01 4.70 8.75
N ALA A 98 -12.37 4.86 7.48
CA ALA A 98 -11.56 5.58 6.50
C ALA A 98 -11.48 7.09 6.79
N ALA A 99 -12.59 7.69 7.25
CA ALA A 99 -12.69 9.11 7.58
C ALA A 99 -11.74 9.56 8.70
N ARG A 100 -11.36 8.65 9.61
CA ARG A 100 -10.38 8.98 10.67
C ARG A 100 -9.06 9.50 10.09
N TYR A 101 -8.57 8.88 9.01
CA TYR A 101 -7.34 9.31 8.35
C TYR A 101 -7.44 10.68 7.69
N TYR A 102 -8.64 11.09 7.28
CA TYR A 102 -8.91 12.41 6.69
C TYR A 102 -9.03 13.49 7.77
N ASN A 103 -9.77 13.20 8.85
CA ASN A 103 -9.96 14.13 9.97
C ASN A 103 -8.61 14.48 10.62
N ASP A 104 -7.72 13.50 10.79
CA ASP A 104 -6.39 13.73 11.35
C ASP A 104 -5.54 14.65 10.45
N THR A 105 -5.63 14.50 9.12
CA THR A 105 -4.92 15.39 8.18
C THR A 105 -5.50 16.80 8.15
N GLU A 106 -6.83 16.95 8.16
CA GLU A 106 -7.48 18.27 8.20
C GLU A 106 -7.15 19.03 9.48
N ARG A 107 -7.08 18.32 10.62
CA ARG A 107 -6.66 18.89 11.90
C ARG A 107 -5.22 19.40 11.85
N ASN A 108 -4.31 18.63 11.26
CA ASN A 108 -2.90 19.01 11.11
C ASN A 108 -2.69 20.16 10.10
N GLN A 109 -3.58 20.29 9.10
CA GLN A 109 -3.55 21.38 8.11
C GLN A 109 -4.45 22.57 8.49
N GLY A 110 -4.98 22.58 9.72
CA GLY A 110 -6.15 23.35 10.12
C GLY A 110 -6.14 24.83 9.76
N ARG A 111 -6.95 25.19 8.75
CA ARG A 111 -7.54 26.53 8.57
C ARG A 111 -8.53 26.87 9.68
N ALA A 112 -9.10 25.87 10.37
CA ALA A 112 -9.98 26.08 11.51
C ALA A 112 -9.24 26.68 12.73
N ALA A 113 -7.97 26.34 12.93
CA ALA A 113 -7.10 27.03 13.89
C ALA A 113 -6.81 28.49 13.49
N ARG A 114 -7.08 28.86 12.23
CA ARG A 114 -6.93 30.21 11.68
C ARG A 114 -8.26 30.96 11.53
N LEU A 115 -9.39 30.41 12.00
CA LEU A 115 -10.69 31.11 12.00
C LEU A 115 -10.79 32.21 13.06
N VAL A 116 -9.85 32.22 14.02
CA VAL A 116 -9.80 33.19 15.13
C VAL A 116 -8.73 34.28 14.90
N ILE A 117 -8.27 34.45 13.65
CA ILE A 117 -7.40 35.57 13.24
C ILE A 117 -8.09 36.29 12.08
#